data_AF-A0A955F430-F1
#
_entry.id   AF-A0A955F430-F1
#
_cell.length_a   1.000
_cell.length_b   1.000
_cell.length_c   1.000
_cell.angle_alpha   90.00
_cell.angle_beta   90.00
_cell.angle_gamma   90.00
#
_symmetry.space_group_name_H-M   'P 1'
#
loop_
_entity.id
_entity.type
_entity.pdbx_description
1 polymer ?
#
loop_
_entity_poly.entity_id
_entity_poly.type
_entity_poly.pdbx_seq_one_letter_code
_entity_poly.pdbx_strand_id
1 'polypeptide(L)'
;MSRHQPCHRCGHPWDSAETPGFNNICESCGMALHCCANCDHYRSSGSERCSVPDTPRVLDAAASNQCVSFAFRSLRVGEASQAAAQAGTDAKVRDFLLSESEEGAQAARADRKTWDQLFG
;
A
#
# COMPACT_ATOMS: atom_id res chain seq x y z
N MET A 1 -7.49 -15.14 15.71
CA MET A 1 -7.01 -14.32 14.57
C MET A 1 -7.51 -12.90 14.78
N SER A 2 -6.60 -11.95 15.02
CA SER A 2 -6.98 -10.55 15.23
C SER A 2 -7.43 -9.93 13.91
N ARG A 3 -8.54 -9.19 13.96
CA ARG A 3 -9.07 -8.40 12.85
C ARG A 3 -8.63 -6.95 13.07
N HIS A 4 -8.20 -6.29 12.01
CA HIS A 4 -7.88 -4.86 12.05
C HIS A 4 -8.63 -4.16 10.92
N GLN A 5 -8.94 -2.88 11.11
CA GLN A 5 -9.61 -2.06 10.10
C GLN A 5 -8.62 -1.00 9.62
N PRO A 6 -7.93 -1.23 8.49
CA PRO A 6 -6.90 -0.32 8.03
C PRO A 6 -7.45 0.78 7.12
N CYS A 7 -6.71 1.89 7.03
CA CYS A 7 -6.89 2.87 5.97
C CYS A 7 -6.62 2.24 4.59
N HIS A 8 -7.52 2.40 3.61
CA HIS A 8 -7.33 1.88 2.25
C HIS A 8 -6.09 2.45 1.56
N ARG A 9 -5.67 3.68 1.91
CA ARG A 9 -4.57 4.36 1.23
C ARG A 9 -3.21 3.94 1.76
N CYS A 10 -3.00 4.01 3.07
CA CYS A 10 -1.69 3.76 3.68
C CYS A 10 -1.60 2.49 4.54
N GLY A 11 -2.72 1.81 4.80
CA GLY A 11 -2.74 0.61 5.64
C GLY A 11 -2.66 0.86 7.14
N HIS A 12 -2.54 2.11 7.60
CA HIS A 12 -2.48 2.42 9.03
C HIS A 12 -3.74 1.90 9.75
N PRO A 13 -3.58 1.19 10.88
CA PRO A 13 -4.70 0.62 11.62
C PRO A 13 -5.59 1.72 12.19
N TRP A 14 -6.87 1.41 12.31
CA TRP A 14 -7.81 2.18 13.11
C TRP A 14 -7.86 1.60 14.51
N ASP A 15 -7.43 2.38 15.50
CA ASP A 15 -7.23 1.92 16.87
C ASP A 15 -8.48 2.09 17.76
N SER A 16 -9.56 2.67 17.24
CA SER A 16 -10.85 2.76 17.96
C SER A 16 -11.71 1.53 17.73
N ALA A 17 -12.46 1.15 18.77
CA ALA A 17 -13.46 0.07 18.68
C ALA A 17 -14.70 0.47 17.86
N GLU A 18 -14.93 1.77 17.66
CA GLU A 18 -16.08 2.30 16.94
C GLU A 18 -15.81 2.41 15.45
N THR A 19 -16.87 2.40 14.64
CA THR A 19 -16.74 2.69 13.20
C THR A 19 -16.42 4.18 13.00
N PRO A 20 -15.48 4.55 12.11
CA PRO A 20 -15.19 5.95 11.81
C PRO A 20 -16.45 6.72 11.42
N GLY A 21 -16.69 7.84 12.08
CA GLY A 21 -17.69 8.82 11.69
C GLY A 21 -17.31 9.55 10.40
N PHE A 22 -18.25 10.31 9.83
CA PHE A 22 -18.09 10.95 8.52
C PHE A 22 -16.86 11.84 8.38
N ASN A 23 -16.44 12.50 9.47
CA ASN A 23 -15.32 13.44 9.47
C ASN A 23 -14.02 12.83 9.99
N ASN A 24 -13.99 11.53 10.31
CA ASN A 24 -12.76 10.91 10.78
C ASN A 24 -11.78 10.70 9.63
N ILE A 25 -10.53 11.11 9.90
CA ILE A 25 -9.40 11.00 8.99
C ILE A 25 -8.36 10.06 9.55
N CYS A 26 -7.55 9.48 8.67
CA CYS A 26 -6.41 8.66 9.04
C CYS A 26 -5.32 9.55 9.64
N GLU A 27 -4.84 9.21 10.84
CA GLU A 27 -3.79 9.97 11.53
C GLU A 27 -2.44 9.93 10.81
N SER A 28 -2.20 8.90 9.98
CA SER A 28 -0.96 8.75 9.23
C SER A 28 -0.94 9.51 7.90
N CYS A 29 -2.02 9.47 7.11
CA CYS A 29 -2.03 10.04 5.75
C CYS A 29 -3.09 11.12 5.51
N GLY A 30 -3.90 11.46 6.50
CA GLY A 30 -4.93 12.50 6.44
C GLY A 30 -6.15 12.18 5.58
N MET A 31 -6.24 10.98 4.99
CA MET A 31 -7.38 10.59 4.16
C MET A 31 -8.63 10.31 4.99
N ALA A 32 -9.80 10.58 4.41
CA ALA A 32 -11.08 10.18 4.97
C ALA A 32 -11.13 8.65 5.18
N LEU A 33 -11.48 8.25 6.40
CA LEU A 33 -11.69 6.83 6.74
C LEU A 33 -13.10 6.37 6.38
N HIS A 34 -14.08 7.29 6.42
CA HIS A 34 -15.45 7.05 6.00
C HIS A 34 -15.59 7.31 4.49
N CYS A 35 -15.04 6.41 3.68
CA CYS A 35 -15.04 6.50 2.22
C CYS A 35 -15.41 5.14 1.59
N CYS A 36 -15.83 5.14 0.32
CA CYS A 36 -16.27 3.90 -0.32
C CYS A 36 -15.14 2.87 -0.40
N ALA A 37 -13.89 3.30 -0.63
CA ALA A 37 -12.73 2.41 -0.68
C ALA A 37 -12.48 1.67 0.65
N ASN A 38 -12.88 2.26 1.77
CA ASN A 38 -12.84 1.64 3.10
C ASN A 38 -14.10 0.84 3.44
N CYS A 39 -15.15 0.89 2.62
CA CYS A 39 -16.42 0.22 2.88
C CYS A 39 -16.39 -1.26 2.44
N ASP A 40 -17.02 -2.14 3.21
CA ASP A 40 -17.13 -3.57 2.89
C ASP A 40 -18.09 -3.85 1.71
N HIS A 41 -19.07 -2.95 1.51
CA HIS A 41 -20.02 -3.00 0.40
C HIS A 41 -19.43 -2.55 -0.94
N TYR A 42 -18.24 -1.96 -0.94
CA TYR A 42 -17.60 -1.50 -2.16
C TYR A 42 -17.02 -2.66 -2.99
N ARG A 43 -17.16 -2.55 -4.30
CA ARG A 43 -16.62 -3.47 -5.30
C ARG A 43 -15.69 -2.71 -6.24
N SER A 44 -14.48 -3.25 -6.44
CA SER A 44 -13.44 -2.64 -7.28
C SER A 44 -13.62 -2.90 -8.78
N SER A 45 -14.59 -3.73 -9.15
CA SER A 45 -14.94 -4.09 -10.53
C SER A 45 -16.47 -4.10 -10.69
N GLY A 46 -16.93 -4.05 -11.95
CA GLY A 46 -18.35 -3.98 -12.29
C GLY A 46 -18.86 -2.56 -12.56
N SER A 47 -20.03 -2.47 -13.21
CA SER A 47 -20.75 -1.22 -13.48
C SER A 47 -21.27 -0.59 -12.17
N GLU A 48 -21.79 -1.43 -11.29
CA GLU A 48 -22.25 -1.07 -9.95
C GLU A 48 -21.11 -1.27 -8.95
N ARG A 49 -20.67 -0.16 -8.34
CA ARG A 49 -19.54 -0.12 -7.41
C ARG A 49 -19.93 -0.35 -5.95
N CYS A 50 -21.22 -0.26 -5.64
CA CYS A 50 -21.79 -0.44 -4.30
C CYS A 50 -22.81 -1.57 -4.36
N SER A 51 -22.76 -2.52 -3.42
CA SER A 51 -23.71 -3.63 -3.36
C SER A 51 -25.03 -3.28 -2.66
N VAL A 52 -25.16 -2.07 -2.11
CA VAL A 52 -26.39 -1.64 -1.42
C VAL A 52 -27.38 -1.11 -2.47
N PRO A 53 -28.61 -1.64 -2.54
CA PRO A 53 -29.64 -1.17 -3.47
C PRO A 53 -29.95 0.32 -3.31
N ASP A 54 -30.45 0.94 -4.38
CA ASP A 54 -30.90 2.34 -4.41
C ASP A 54 -29.83 3.38 -3.99
N THR A 55 -28.55 2.99 -4.02
CA THR A 55 -27.44 3.91 -3.74
C THR A 55 -27.00 4.68 -4.98
N PRO A 56 -26.64 5.97 -4.84
CA PRO A 56 -26.02 6.72 -5.93
C PRO A 56 -24.74 6.04 -6.42
N ARG A 57 -24.47 6.19 -7.72
CA ARG A 57 -23.24 5.69 -8.32
C ARG A 57 -22.02 6.31 -7.63
N VAL A 58 -21.05 5.47 -7.26
CA VAL A 58 -19.77 5.93 -6.71
C VAL A 58 -18.96 6.62 -7.81
N LEU A 59 -18.69 7.92 -7.64
CA LEU A 59 -17.88 8.71 -8.56
C LEU A 59 -16.40 8.71 -8.15
N ASP A 60 -16.13 9.00 -6.88
CA ASP A 60 -14.81 8.92 -6.26
C ASP A 60 -14.91 8.03 -5.02
N ALA A 61 -14.13 6.95 -5.01
CA ALA A 61 -14.15 6.00 -3.91
C ALA A 61 -13.26 6.40 -2.73
N ALA A 62 -12.26 7.26 -2.96
CA ALA A 62 -11.33 7.73 -1.94
C ALA A 62 -11.88 8.96 -1.21
N ALA A 63 -12.80 9.70 -1.83
CA ALA A 63 -13.49 10.82 -1.22
C ALA A 63 -14.37 10.39 -0.03
N SER A 64 -14.51 11.30 0.94
CA SER A 64 -15.44 11.12 2.06
C SER A 64 -16.86 10.93 1.55
N ASN A 65 -17.56 9.92 2.06
CA ASN A 65 -18.97 9.72 1.79
C ASN A 65 -19.81 9.99 3.05
N GLN A 66 -21.13 10.11 2.87
CA GLN A 66 -22.11 10.31 3.95
C GLN A 66 -23.09 9.13 4.04
N CYS A 67 -22.63 7.93 3.65
CA CYS A 67 -23.48 6.76 3.57
C CYS A 67 -23.79 6.22 4.96
N VAL A 68 -25.06 6.17 5.34
CA VAL A 68 -25.49 5.61 6.63
C VAL A 68 -25.30 4.10 6.72
N SER A 69 -25.28 3.41 5.58
CA SER A 69 -25.03 1.96 5.48
C SER A 69 -23.54 1.62 5.45
N PHE A 70 -22.65 2.54 5.82
CA PHE A 70 -21.22 2.30 5.81
C PHE A 70 -20.82 1.21 6.80
N ALA A 71 -20.07 0.22 6.31
CA ALA A 71 -19.49 -0.85 7.10
C ALA A 71 -17.97 -0.85 6.88
N PHE A 72 -17.19 -0.55 7.92
CA PHE A 72 -15.76 -0.39 7.78
C PHE A 72 -15.05 -1.74 7.60
N ARG A 73 -14.37 -1.89 6.45
CA ARG A 73 -13.71 -3.13 6.03
C ARG A 73 -12.72 -3.61 7.08
N SER A 74 -12.86 -4.88 7.46
CA SER A 74 -11.99 -5.54 8.42
C SER A 74 -11.15 -6.61 7.73
N LEU A 75 -9.82 -6.49 7.82
CA LEU A 75 -8.88 -7.48 7.32
C LEU A 75 -8.44 -8.42 8.44
N ARG A 76 -8.37 -9.72 8.14
CA ARG A 76 -7.78 -10.70 9.06
C ARG A 76 -6.26 -10.57 9.02
N VAL A 77 -5.63 -10.37 10.17
CA VAL A 77 -4.17 -10.53 10.31
C VAL A 77 -3.89 -12.02 10.29
N GLY A 78 -3.37 -12.54 9.18
CA GLY A 78 -3.10 -13.98 9.05
C GLY A 78 -2.51 -14.44 7.72
N GLU A 79 -2.88 -13.86 6.57
CA GLU A 79 -2.41 -14.34 5.25
C GLU A 79 -2.00 -13.21 4.27
N ALA A 80 -2.37 -11.95 4.54
CA ALA A 80 -2.12 -10.83 3.63
C ALA A 80 -0.64 -10.41 3.52
N SER A 81 0.20 -10.78 4.49
CA SER A 81 1.63 -10.45 4.49
C SER A 81 2.44 -11.21 3.43
N GLN A 82 1.89 -12.27 2.83
CA GLN A 82 2.59 -13.01 1.76
C GLN A 82 2.20 -12.53 0.36
N ALA A 83 0.95 -12.08 0.15
CA ALA A 83 0.48 -11.63 -1.16
C ALA A 83 1.00 -10.24 -1.57
N ALA A 84 1.15 -9.29 -0.62
CA ALA A 84 1.68 -7.96 -0.92
C ALA A 84 3.21 -7.95 -1.06
N ALA A 85 3.92 -8.85 -0.37
CA ALA A 85 5.38 -9.01 -0.52
C ALA A 85 5.76 -9.68 -1.86
N GLN A 86 4.88 -10.50 -2.44
CA GLN A 86 5.10 -11.16 -3.74
C GLN A 86 4.78 -10.29 -4.95
N ALA A 87 4.09 -9.15 -4.78
CA ALA A 87 3.81 -8.20 -5.86
C ALA A 87 4.97 -7.21 -6.13
N GLY A 88 6.08 -7.32 -5.39
CA GLY A 88 7.18 -6.36 -5.42
C GLY A 88 8.57 -6.95 -5.20
N THR A 89 8.86 -8.16 -5.67
CA THR A 89 10.25 -8.61 -5.89
C THR A 89 10.30 -9.57 -7.07
N ASP A 90 10.35 -9.05 -8.29
CA ASP A 90 10.83 -9.86 -9.40
C ASP A 90 12.32 -10.15 -9.14
N ALA A 91 12.61 -11.36 -8.69
CA ALA A 91 13.96 -11.82 -8.40
C ALA A 91 14.91 -11.67 -9.61
N LYS A 92 14.36 -11.61 -10.84
CA LYS A 92 15.12 -11.30 -12.06
C LYS A 92 15.65 -9.88 -12.12
N VAL A 93 14.93 -8.89 -11.59
CA VAL A 93 15.36 -7.48 -11.62
C VAL A 93 16.59 -7.26 -10.75
N ARG A 94 16.66 -7.92 -9.58
CA ARG A 94 17.84 -7.89 -8.71
C ARG A 94 19.05 -8.57 -9.34
N ASP A 95 18.85 -9.72 -9.98
CA ASP A 95 19.92 -10.48 -10.63
C ASP A 95 20.51 -9.72 -11.83
N PHE A 96 19.66 -9.10 -12.65
CA PHE A 96 20.09 -8.24 -13.75
C PHE A 96 20.87 -7.00 -13.30
N LEU A 97 20.45 -6.35 -12.20
CA LEU A 97 21.16 -5.18 -11.66
C LEU A 97 22.53 -5.53 -11.05
N LEU A 98 22.77 -6.78 -10.69
CA LEU A 98 24.04 -7.22 -10.09
C LEU A 98 25.04 -7.74 -11.12
N SER A 99 24.64 -8.01 -12.37
CA SER A 99 25.52 -8.64 -13.37
C SER A 99 26.48 -7.68 -14.10
N GLU A 100 26.39 -6.36 -13.94
CA GLU A 100 27.29 -5.40 -14.60
C GLU A 100 28.52 -4.98 -13.76
N SER A 101 28.89 -5.76 -12.74
CA SER A 101 29.84 -5.29 -11.71
C SER A 101 31.27 -5.83 -11.81
N GLU A 102 31.57 -6.81 -12.67
CA GLU A 102 32.90 -7.44 -12.64
C GLU A 102 33.99 -6.61 -13.36
N GLU A 103 33.63 -5.89 -14.42
CA GLU A 103 34.57 -5.01 -15.14
C GLU A 103 34.79 -3.68 -14.39
N GLY A 104 33.72 -3.11 -13.81
CA GLY A 104 33.80 -1.89 -13.00
C GLY A 104 34.57 -2.06 -11.68
N ALA A 105 34.48 -3.23 -11.04
CA ALA A 105 35.20 -3.52 -9.80
C ALA A 105 36.72 -3.68 -10.02
N GLN A 106 37.14 -4.15 -11.20
CA GLN A 106 38.56 -4.28 -11.54
C GLN A 106 39.18 -2.92 -11.87
N ALA A 107 38.46 -2.07 -12.62
CA ALA A 107 38.86 -0.69 -12.89
C ALA A 107 39.03 0.12 -11.58
N ALA A 108 38.05 0.04 -10.67
CA ALA A 108 38.11 0.74 -9.38
C ALA A 108 39.25 0.28 -8.46
N ARG A 109 39.64 -1.01 -8.54
CA ARG A 109 40.79 -1.56 -7.78
C ARG A 109 42.13 -1.17 -8.41
N ALA A 110 42.20 -1.03 -9.73
CA ALA A 110 43.41 -0.58 -10.42
C ALA A 110 43.70 0.89 -10.12
N ASP A 111 42.69 1.77 -10.21
CA ASP A 111 42.85 3.21 -9.98
C ASP A 111 43.33 3.54 -8.56
N ARG A 112 42.86 2.80 -7.54
CA ARG A 112 43.29 3.03 -6.16
C ARG A 112 44.77 2.70 -5.92
N LYS A 113 45.30 1.67 -6.59
CA LYS A 113 46.73 1.32 -6.51
C LYS A 113 47.60 2.36 -7.22
N THR A 114 47.11 2.91 -8.33
CA THR A 114 47.79 3.97 -9.08
C THR A 114 47.87 5.26 -8.26
N TRP A 115 46.82 5.62 -7.52
CA TRP A 115 46.81 6.79 -6.66
C TRP A 115 47.79 6.70 -5.48
N ASP A 116 47.84 5.56 -4.77
CA ASP A 116 48.79 5.35 -3.67
C ASP A 116 50.26 5.38 -4.14
N GLN A 117 50.55 4.98 -5.38
CA GLN A 117 51.91 5.05 -5.93
C GLN A 117 52.33 6.47 -6.34
N LEU A 118 51.37 7.33 -6.68
CA LEU A 118 51.65 8.69 -7.15
C LEU A 118 51.66 9.72 -6.00
N PHE A 119 50.95 9.45 -4.91
CA PHE A 119 50.73 10.41 -3.82
C PHE A 119 50.98 9.85 -2.41
N GLY A 120 51.53 8.64 -2.30
CA GLY A 120 52.03 8.03 -1.05
C GLY A 120 53.50 8.29 -0.81
#